data_AF-A0A081DCI6-F1
#
_entry.id   AF-A0A081DCI6-F1
#
_cell.length_a   1.000
_cell.length_b   1.000
_cell.length_c   1.000
_cell.angle_alpha   90.00
_cell.angle_beta   90.00
_cell.angle_gamma   90.00
#
_symmetry.space_group_name_H-M   'P 1'
#
loop_
_entity.id
_entity.type
_entity.pdbx_description
1 polymer ?
#
loop_
_entity_poly.entity_id
_entity_poly.type
_entity_poly.pdbx_seq_one_letter_code
_entity_poly.pdbx_strand_id
1 'polypeptide(L)'
;MRLKNCKKVVIDEVDVMLDLGFRFQLTNIFDHLPVKRQNIMFSATMTDQIEDFIKSYFFNPEKVSVAVSGTRLENIEQTCYPVENFYTKANLLMDLLTDEEEFRKVLVFAGNKKKC
;
A
#
# COMPACT_ATOMS: atom_id res chain seq x y z
N MET A 1 -25.05 -9.09 12.49
CA MET A 1 -24.36 -8.04 13.28
C MET A 1 -25.29 -6.85 13.45
N ARG A 2 -25.42 -6.27 14.65
CA ARG A 2 -26.31 -5.12 14.90
C ARG A 2 -25.49 -3.82 14.90
N LEU A 3 -25.19 -3.30 13.71
CA LEU A 3 -24.38 -2.09 13.51
C LEU A 3 -25.10 -0.77 13.83
N LYS A 4 -26.35 -0.83 14.31
CA LYS A 4 -27.25 0.33 14.50
C LYS A 4 -26.71 1.45 15.40
N ASN A 5 -25.70 1.16 16.24
CA ASN A 5 -25.10 2.13 17.16
C ASN A 5 -23.66 2.52 16.78
N CYS A 6 -23.17 2.13 15.59
CA CYS A 6 -21.83 2.48 15.15
C CYS A 6 -21.73 4.00 14.89
N LYS A 7 -20.91 4.70 15.67
CA LYS A 7 -20.73 6.16 15.53
C LYS A 7 -19.52 6.54 14.69
N LYS A 8 -18.55 5.64 14.53
CA LYS A 8 -17.28 5.89 13.87
C LYS A 8 -16.86 4.68 13.03
N VAL A 9 -16.43 4.94 11.82
CA VAL A 9 -15.89 3.94 10.88
C VAL A 9 -14.52 4.42 10.46
N VAL A 10 -13.55 3.52 10.53
CA VAL A 10 -12.18 3.77 10.08
C VAL A 10 -11.86 2.72 9.03
N ILE A 11 -11.37 3.17 7.88
CA ILE A 11 -10.84 2.29 6.84
C ILE A 11 -9.37 2.67 6.63
N ASP A 12 -8.50 1.67 6.65
CA ASP A 12 -7.09 1.80 6.38
C ASP A 12 -6.75 1.10 5.07
N GLU A 13 -5.69 1.55 4.39
CA GLU A 13 -5.22 1.03 3.10
C GLU A 13 -6.34 0.87 2.04
N VAL A 14 -7.19 1.89 1.87
CA VAL A 14 -8.36 1.79 0.97
C VAL A 14 -7.98 1.54 -0.49
N ASP A 15 -6.83 2.05 -0.91
CA ASP A 15 -6.24 1.76 -2.21
C ASP A 15 -6.00 0.26 -2.40
N VAL A 16 -5.34 -0.39 -1.44
CA VAL A 16 -5.12 -1.84 -1.46
C VAL A 16 -6.45 -2.60 -1.45
N MET A 17 -7.42 -2.15 -0.66
CA MET A 17 -8.74 -2.80 -0.62
C MET A 17 -9.45 -2.74 -1.99
N LEU A 18 -9.42 -1.59 -2.65
CA LEU A 18 -10.06 -1.42 -3.97
C LEU A 18 -9.32 -2.19 -5.06
N ASP A 19 -7.99 -2.22 -5.04
CA ASP A 19 -7.16 -3.00 -5.97
C ASP A 19 -7.42 -4.51 -5.85
N LEU A 20 -7.71 -4.99 -4.64
CA LEU A 20 -8.11 -6.37 -4.38
C LEU A 20 -9.58 -6.67 -4.76
N GLY A 21 -10.32 -5.68 -5.24
CA GLY A 21 -11.71 -5.83 -5.66
C GLY A 21 -12.74 -5.78 -4.51
N PHE A 22 -12.36 -5.32 -3.32
CA PHE A 22 -13.26 -5.25 -2.15
C PHE A 22 -14.35 -4.18 -2.24
N ARG A 23 -14.49 -3.48 -3.37
CA ARG A 23 -15.47 -2.40 -3.57
C ARG A 23 -16.90 -2.80 -3.19
N PHE A 24 -17.36 -3.96 -3.65
CA PHE A 24 -18.72 -4.44 -3.35
C PHE A 24 -18.92 -4.73 -1.85
N GLN A 25 -17.90 -5.29 -1.20
CA GLN A 25 -17.94 -5.60 0.23
C GLN A 25 -17.94 -4.32 1.07
N LEU A 26 -17.16 -3.31 0.68
CA LEU A 26 -17.19 -1.99 1.31
C LEU A 26 -18.57 -1.34 1.17
N THR A 27 -19.15 -1.32 -0.03
CA THR A 27 -20.51 -0.83 -0.25
C THR A 27 -21.53 -1.52 0.67
N ASN A 28 -21.52 -2.85 0.73
CA ASN A 28 -22.40 -3.60 1.62
C ASN A 28 -22.23 -3.21 3.09
N ILE A 29 -20.99 -3.01 3.56
CA ILE A 29 -20.74 -2.58 4.95
C ILE A 29 -21.36 -1.20 5.17
N PHE A 30 -21.15 -0.26 4.25
CA PHE A 30 -21.66 1.11 4.33
C PHE A 30 -23.19 1.19 4.31
N ASP A 31 -23.86 0.31 3.58
CA ASP A 31 -25.33 0.25 3.52
C ASP A 31 -25.95 -0.27 4.83
N HIS A 32 -25.22 -1.07 5.60
CA HIS A 32 -25.66 -1.57 6.90
C HIS A 32 -25.32 -0.63 8.07
N LEU A 33 -24.55 0.43 7.81
CA LEU A 33 -24.14 1.40 8.81
C LEU A 33 -25.19 2.52 8.98
N PRO A 34 -25.36 3.04 10.21
CA PRO A 34 -26.30 4.13 10.45
C PRO A 34 -25.86 5.40 9.70
N VAL A 35 -26.85 6.17 9.22
CA VAL A 35 -26.63 7.40 8.42
C VAL A 35 -25.78 8.42 9.19
N LYS A 36 -26.06 8.61 10.48
CA LYS A 36 -25.32 9.56 11.33
C LYS A 36 -24.09 8.88 11.93
N ARG A 37 -22.94 9.05 11.27
CA ARG A 37 -21.63 8.54 11.70
C ARG A 37 -20.49 9.44 11.22
N GLN A 38 -19.33 9.28 11.83
CA GLN A 38 -18.07 9.85 11.36
C GLN A 38 -17.30 8.77 10.59
N ASN A 39 -16.85 9.09 9.38
CA ASN A 39 -16.00 8.21 8.58
C ASN A 39 -14.58 8.78 8.54
N ILE A 40 -13.59 7.92 8.70
CA ILE A 40 -12.17 8.24 8.59
C ILE A 40 -11.56 7.26 7.59
N MET A 41 -10.76 7.77 6.67
CA MET A 41 -10.14 6.97 5.61
C MET A 41 -8.66 7.29 5.54
N PHE A 42 -7.83 6.25 5.52
CA PHE A 42 -6.41 6.33 5.26
C PHE A 42 -6.10 5.61 3.96
N SER A 43 -5.28 6.24 3.12
CA SER A 43 -4.81 5.65 1.88
C SER A 43 -3.51 6.33 1.47
N ALA A 44 -2.59 5.56 0.91
CA ALA A 44 -1.31 6.06 0.43
C ALA A 44 -1.42 6.73 -0.94
N THR A 45 -2.42 6.32 -1.74
CA THR A 45 -2.64 6.81 -3.09
C THR A 45 -4.06 7.36 -3.25
N MET A 46 -4.24 8.33 -4.15
CA MET A 46 -5.55 8.84 -4.51
C MET A 46 -5.82 8.49 -5.97
N THR A 47 -6.76 7.57 -6.18
CA THR A 47 -7.24 7.16 -7.50
C THR A 47 -8.67 7.63 -7.72
N ASP A 48 -9.13 7.70 -8.96
CA ASP A 48 -10.51 8.11 -9.29
C ASP A 48 -11.56 7.25 -8.57
N GLN A 49 -11.28 5.95 -8.40
CA GLN A 49 -12.18 5.05 -7.67
C GLN A 49 -12.33 5.43 -6.19
N ILE A 50 -11.24 5.87 -5.55
CA ILE A 50 -11.25 6.35 -4.18
C ILE A 50 -12.03 7.66 -4.09
N GLU A 51 -11.84 8.57 -5.06
CA GLU A 51 -12.59 9.83 -5.10
C GLU A 51 -14.10 9.60 -5.21
N ASP A 52 -14.52 8.68 -6.08
CA ASP A 52 -15.92 8.32 -6.22
C ASP A 52 -16.50 7.65 -4.97
N PHE A 53 -15.68 6.85 -4.28
CA PHE A 53 -16.04 6.25 -3.00
C PHE A 53 -16.24 7.32 -1.92
N ILE A 54 -15.33 8.29 -1.82
CA ILE A 54 -15.46 9.43 -0.89
C ILE A 54 -16.74 10.20 -1.19
N LYS A 55 -17.00 10.58 -2.45
CA LYS A 55 -18.21 11.34 -2.85
C LYS A 55 -19.50 10.61 -2.49
N SER A 56 -19.50 9.29 -2.56
CA SER A 56 -20.70 8.47 -2.29
C SER A 56 -21.01 8.33 -0.81
N TYR A 57 -20.00 8.26 0.06
CA TYR A 57 -20.16 7.84 1.45
C TYR A 57 -19.75 8.87 2.50
N PHE A 58 -19.05 9.94 2.11
CA PHE A 58 -18.62 10.99 3.01
C PHE A 58 -19.44 12.26 2.77
N PHE A 59 -19.86 12.89 3.86
CA PHE A 59 -20.53 14.18 3.82
C PHE A 59 -19.53 15.28 4.19
N ASN A 60 -19.23 16.17 3.23
CA ASN A 60 -18.27 17.27 3.39
C ASN A 60 -16.93 16.85 4.05
N PRO A 61 -16.16 15.93 3.45
CA PRO A 61 -14.93 15.43 4.04
C PRO A 61 -13.81 16.47 4.02
N GLU A 62 -13.05 16.52 5.11
CA GLU A 62 -11.78 17.23 5.15
C GLU A 62 -10.67 16.31 4.63
N LYS A 63 -9.96 16.73 3.57
CA LYS A 63 -8.82 15.99 3.04
C LYS A 63 -7.55 16.52 3.69
N VAL A 64 -6.92 15.70 4.52
CA VAL A 64 -5.59 15.99 5.07
C VAL A 64 -4.57 15.17 4.32
N SER A 65 -3.90 15.79 3.36
CA SER A 65 -2.75 15.20 2.69
C SER A 65 -1.49 15.69 3.40
N VAL A 66 -0.80 14.79 4.08
CA VAL A 66 0.61 15.02 4.36
C VAL A 66 1.30 14.80 3.02
N ALA A 67 1.82 15.85 2.39
CA ALA A 67 2.66 15.67 1.23
C ALA A 67 3.86 14.80 1.67
N VAL A 68 3.93 13.55 1.20
CA VAL A 68 5.05 12.65 1.47
C VAL A 68 5.60 12.15 0.14
N SER A 69 6.81 12.63 -0.18
CA SER A 69 7.77 12.10 -1.17
C SER A 69 7.30 11.97 -2.62
N GLY A 70 7.13 13.11 -3.31
CA GLY A 70 7.40 13.17 -4.75
C GLY A 70 8.89 12.90 -5.11
N THR A 71 9.78 13.02 -4.13
CA THR A 71 11.23 12.73 -4.21
C THR A 71 11.58 11.32 -3.75
N ARG A 72 10.66 10.34 -3.86
CA ARG A 72 10.98 8.96 -3.44
C ARG A 72 12.05 8.31 -4.31
N LEU A 73 12.20 8.75 -5.56
CA LEU A 73 13.24 8.26 -6.48
C LEU A 73 14.54 9.06 -6.40
N GLU A 74 14.50 10.36 -6.09
CA GLU A 74 15.72 11.20 -6.07
C GLU A 74 16.72 10.79 -4.99
N ASN A 75 16.22 10.25 -3.86
CA ASN A 75 17.05 9.83 -2.74
C ASN A 75 17.38 8.32 -2.76
N ILE A 76 16.97 7.58 -3.79
CA ILE A 76 17.25 6.15 -3.91
C ILE A 76 18.17 5.95 -5.12
N GLU A 77 19.42 5.59 -4.87
CA GLU A 77 20.32 5.13 -5.91
C GLU A 77 19.86 3.74 -6.40
N GLN A 78 19.72 3.59 -7.71
CA GLN A 78 19.27 2.35 -8.33
C GLN A 78 20.28 1.90 -9.38
N THR A 79 20.77 0.67 -9.19
CA THR A 79 21.75 0.06 -10.08
C THR A 79 21.21 -1.26 -10.60
N CYS A 80 21.45 -1.55 -11.88
CA CYS A 80 21.04 -2.79 -12.54
C CYS A 80 22.27 -3.56 -13.01
N TYR A 81 22.33 -4.84 -12.65
CA TYR A 81 23.40 -5.74 -13.08
C TYR A 81 22.84 -6.77 -14.06
N PRO A 82 23.23 -6.73 -15.35
CA PRO A 82 22.87 -7.77 -16.30
C PRO A 82 23.61 -9.06 -15.96
N VAL A 83 22.88 -10.16 -15.80
CA VAL A 83 23.44 -11.49 -15.47
C VAL A 83 22.79 -12.55 -16.34
N GLU A 84 23.59 -13.50 -16.82
CA GLU A 84 23.16 -14.48 -17.83
C GLU A 84 22.23 -15.56 -17.27
N ASN A 85 22.44 -15.98 -16.02
CA ASN A 85 21.69 -17.06 -15.42
C ASN A 85 21.55 -16.89 -13.90
N PHE A 86 20.77 -17.78 -13.28
CA PHE A 86 20.48 -17.75 -11.85
C PHE A 86 21.71 -17.93 -10.96
N TYR A 87 22.64 -18.82 -11.32
CA TYR A 87 23.84 -19.06 -10.53
C TYR A 87 24.77 -17.86 -10.56
N THR A 88 24.93 -17.21 -11.72
CA THR A 88 25.68 -15.96 -11.84
C THR A 88 25.05 -14.85 -10.98
N LYS A 89 23.71 -14.75 -10.95
CA LYS A 89 23.00 -13.82 -10.06
C LYS A 89 23.31 -14.09 -8.58
N ALA A 90 23.26 -15.36 -8.17
CA ALA A 90 23.50 -15.75 -6.78
C ALA A 90 24.95 -15.47 -6.35
N ASN A 91 25.92 -15.78 -7.20
CA ASN A 91 27.33 -15.50 -6.94
C ASN A 91 27.60 -13.99 -6.85
N LEU A 92 27.03 -13.20 -7.77
CA LEU A 92 27.15 -11.74 -7.72
C LEU A 92 26.54 -11.16 -6.44
N LEU A 93 25.39 -11.67 -6.01
CA LEU A 93 24.79 -11.24 -4.74
C LEU A 93 25.71 -11.54 -3.55
N MET A 94 26.33 -12.72 -3.50
CA MET A 94 27.27 -13.07 -2.44
C MET A 94 28.52 -12.18 -2.45
N ASP A 95 29.03 -11.88 -3.65
CA ASP A 95 30.16 -10.97 -3.83
C ASP A 95 29.84 -9.57 -3.31
N LEU A 96 28.68 -9.00 -3.69
CA LEU A 96 28.22 -7.70 -3.19
C LEU A 96 28.08 -7.69 -1.66
N LEU A 97 27.49 -8.73 -1.08
CA LEU A 97 27.29 -8.85 0.37
C LEU A 97 28.59 -9.06 1.17
N THR A 98 29.73 -9.24 0.51
CA THR A 98 31.05 -9.33 1.17
C THR A 98 31.49 -7.96 1.69
N ASP A 99 31.00 -6.86 1.11
CA ASP A 99 31.21 -5.51 1.63
C ASP A 99 30.26 -5.22 2.80
N GLU A 100 30.70 -5.54 4.02
CA GLU A 100 29.92 -5.33 5.24
C GLU A 100 29.77 -3.86 5.66
N GLU A 101 30.63 -2.96 5.14
CA GLU A 101 30.52 -1.52 5.43
C GLU A 101 29.33 -0.92 4.67
N GLU A 102 29.21 -1.27 3.39
CA GLU A 102 28.09 -0.85 2.53
C GLU A 102 26.80 -1.64 2.86
N PHE A 103 26.90 -2.96 3.04
CA PHE A 103 25.75 -3.88 3.12
C PHE A 103 25.48 -4.45 4.51
N ARG A 104 25.45 -3.60 5.54
CA ARG A 104 25.26 -4.04 6.95
C ARG A 104 23.87 -4.63 7.28
N LYS A 105 22.80 -4.10 6.68
CA LYS A 105 21.40 -4.56 6.91
C LYS A 105 20.65 -4.59 5.60
N VAL A 106 20.73 -5.73 4.91
CA VAL A 106 20.15 -5.90 3.57
C VAL A 106 18.88 -6.73 3.62
N LEU A 107 17.89 -6.32 2.82
CA LEU A 107 16.69 -7.10 2.55
C LEU A 107 16.74 -7.58 1.09
N VAL A 108 16.82 -8.89 0.89
CA VAL A 108 16.86 -9.50 -0.44
C VAL A 108 15.46 -10.02 -0.81
N PHE A 109 14.89 -9.49 -1.89
CA PHE A 109 13.64 -9.96 -2.45
C PHE A 109 13.87 -10.99 -3.57
N ALA A 110 13.17 -12.12 -3.52
CA ALA A 110 13.17 -13.12 -4.58
C ALA A 110 11.75 -13.36 -5.10
N GLY A 111 11.63 -13.59 -6.42
CA GLY A 111 10.31 -13.66 -7.09
C GLY A 111 9.48 -14.92 -6.79
N ASN A 112 10.00 -15.91 -6.07
CA ASN A 112 9.22 -17.08 -5.67
C ASN A 112 9.75 -17.68 -4.36
N LYS A 113 8.81 -18.03 -3.47
CA LYS A 113 9.07 -18.68 -2.18
C LYS A 113 9.85 -20.00 -2.28
N LYS A 114 9.72 -20.75 -3.39
CA LYS A 114 10.49 -21.99 -3.62
C LYS A 114 11.96 -21.77 -3.95
N LYS A 115 12.35 -20.52 -4.27
CA LYS A 115 13.72 -20.14 -4.63
C LYS A 115 14.43 -19.36 -3.50
N CYS A 116 13.76 -19.24 -2.34
CA CYS A 116 14.34 -18.75 -1.09
C CYS A 116 14.83 -19.93 -0.26
#